data_AF-A0A2I0WXR2-F1
#
_entry.id   AF-A0A2I0WXR2-F1
#
_cell.length_a   1.000
_cell.length_b   1.000
_cell.length_c   1.000
_cell.angle_alpha   90.00
_cell.angle_beta   90.00
_cell.angle_gamma   90.00
#
_symmetry.space_group_name_H-M   'P 1'
#
loop_
_entity.id
_entity.type
_entity.pdbx_description
1 polymer ?
#
loop_
_entity_poly.entity_id
_entity_poly.type
_entity_poly.pdbx_seq_one_letter_code
_entity_poly.pdbx_strand_id
1 'polypeptide(L)' 'MSRLTNVLPKIISPFQMGFVKGRAIYDNILLAQEFCHDLDVKVRGGNSILKLDISKAYDNISC' A
#
# COMPACT_ATOMS: atom_id res chain seq x y z
N MET A 1 -12.76 -6.21 -19.22
CA MET A 1 -12.08 -5.37 -18.22
C MET A 1 -12.50 -3.89 -18.21
N SER A 2 -13.21 -3.37 -19.22
CA SER A 2 -13.56 -1.93 -19.31
C SER A 2 -14.57 -1.43 -18.27
N ARG A 3 -15.45 -2.30 -17.76
CA ARG A 3 -16.50 -1.90 -16.79
C ARG A 3 -15.94 -1.54 -15.41
N LEU A 4 -14.95 -2.28 -14.92
CA LEU A 4 -14.33 -2.02 -13.61
C LEU A 4 -13.41 -0.80 -13.64
N THR A 5 -12.77 -0.49 -14.76
CA THR A 5 -11.82 0.63 -14.87
C THR A 5 -12.42 1.97 -14.44
N ASN A 6 -13.73 2.16 -14.60
CA ASN A 6 -14.42 3.38 -14.18
C ASN A 6 -14.71 3.46 -12.68
N VAL A 7 -14.70 2.31 -11.99
CA VAL A 7 -15.03 2.18 -10.57
C VAL A 7 -13.76 2.06 -9.72
N LEU A 8 -12.72 1.40 -10.24
CA LEU A 8 -11.44 1.20 -9.56
C LEU A 8 -10.86 2.48 -8.94
N PRO A 9 -10.84 3.66 -9.61
CA PRO A 9 -10.31 4.89 -9.03
C PRO A 9 -11.06 5.37 -7.78
N LYS A 10 -12.30 4.92 -7.57
CA LYS A 10 -13.13 5.29 -6.41
C LYS A 10 -12.91 4.38 -5.20
N ILE A 11 -12.36 3.18 -5.41
CA ILE A 11 -12.20 2.16 -4.36
C ILE A 11 -10.74 1.85 -4.04
N ILE A 12 -9.82 2.09 -4.99
CA ILE A 12 -8.39 1.94 -4.77
C ILE A 12 -7.90 3.12 -3.94
N SER A 13 -7.29 2.82 -2.79
CA SER A 13 -6.68 3.82 -1.91
C SER A 13 -5.61 4.64 -2.66
N PRO A 14 -5.47 5.94 -2.36
CA PRO A 14 -4.35 6.74 -2.88
C PRO A 14 -2.98 6.15 -2.51
N PHE A 15 -2.88 5.41 -1.40
CA PHE A 15 -1.65 4.82 -0.89
C PHE A 15 -1.34 3.42 -1.48
N GLN A 16 -2.20 2.87 -2.33
CA GLN A 16 -1.95 1.57 -2.96
C GLN A 16 -1.06 1.72 -4.21
N MET A 17 0.24 1.53 -4.06
CA MET A 17 1.16 1.76 -5.19
C MET A 17 1.23 0.58 -6.18
N GLY A 18 0.99 -0.65 -5.72
CA GLY A 18 1.07 -1.85 -6.56
C GLY A 18 -0.14 -2.06 -7.47
N PHE A 19 0.11 -2.56 -8.69
CA PHE A 19 -0.90 -2.98 -9.67
C PHE A 19 -1.89 -1.87 -10.11
N VAL A 20 -1.51 -0.59 -9.95
CA VAL A 20 -2.30 0.56 -10.41
C VAL A 20 -1.60 1.22 -11.61
N LYS A 21 -2.32 1.39 -12.71
CA LYS A 21 -1.78 2.06 -13.91
C LYS A 21 -1.37 3.50 -13.55
N GLY A 22 -0.14 3.87 -13.92
CA GLY A 22 0.40 5.22 -13.68
C GLY A 22 1.06 5.41 -12.32
N ARG A 23 1.09 4.40 -11.45
CA ARG A 23 1.91 4.38 -10.23
C ARG A 23 3.16 3.54 -10.47
N ALA A 24 4.31 4.05 -10.05
CA ALA A 24 5.59 3.40 -10.24
C ALA A 24 6.05 2.73 -8.94
N ILE A 25 6.95 1.75 -9.08
CA ILE A 25 7.54 1.09 -7.90
C ILE A 25 8.31 2.06 -7.00
N TYR A 26 8.86 3.12 -7.57
CA TYR A 26 9.55 4.19 -6.85
C TYR A 26 8.65 4.89 -5.83
N ASP A 27 7.35 5.03 -6.13
CA ASP A 27 6.38 5.65 -5.21
C ASP A 27 6.25 4.84 -3.91
N ASN A 28 6.35 3.50 -4.01
CA ASN A 28 6.31 2.62 -2.84
C ASN A 28 7.59 2.69 -2.00
N ILE A 29 8.75 2.89 -2.65
CA ILE A 29 10.04 3.08 -1.96
C ILE A 29 10.00 4.39 -1.18
N LEU A 30 9.48 5.47 -1.79
CA LEU A 30 9.35 6.76 -1.14
C LEU A 30 8.44 6.68 0.10
N LEU A 31 7.26 6.07 -0.02
CA LEU A 31 6.37 5.84 1.13
C LEU A 31 7.04 5.05 2.26
N ALA A 32 7.81 4.01 1.93
CA ALA A 32 8.55 3.25 2.94
C ALA A 32 9.62 4.10 3.64
N GLN A 33 10.30 4.99 2.90
CA GLN A 33 11.26 5.93 3.47
C GLN A 33 10.59 6.94 4.41
N GLU A 34 9.41 7.46 4.05
CA GLU A 34 8.62 8.34 4.91
C GLU A 34 8.23 7.64 6.21
N PHE A 35 7.72 6.39 6.14
CA PHE A 35 7.41 5.63 7.36
C PHE A 35 8.64 5.40 8.24
N CYS A 36 9.80 5.10 7.64
CA CYS A 36 11.05 4.97 8.40
C CYS A 36 11.48 6.29 9.04
N HIS A 37 11.29 7.42 8.37
CA HIS A 37 11.58 8.73 8.92
C HIS A 37 10.68 9.05 10.12
N ASP A 38 9.39 8.73 10.02
CA ASP A 38 8.42 8.94 11.09
C ASP A 38 8.73 8.12 12.35
N LEU A 39 9.44 7.00 12.22
CA LEU A 39 9.87 6.20 13.37
C LEU A 39 10.79 6.98 14.32
N ASP A 40 11.60 7.90 13.81
CA ASP A 40 12.56 8.68 14.61
C ASP A 40 11.89 9.83 15.39
N VAL A 41 10.61 10.11 15.13
CA VAL A 41 9.86 11.17 15.81
C VAL A 41 9.53 10.77 17.25
N LYS A 42 9.87 11.60 18.23
CA LYS A 42 9.56 11.30 19.64
C LYS A 42 8.05 11.38 19.90
N VAL A 43 7.45 10.22 20.16
CA VAL A 43 6.05 10.11 20.60
C VAL A 43 5.94 9.40 21.95
N ARG A 44 4.88 9.68 22.71
CA ARG A 44 4.58 8.95 23.95
C ARG A 44 4.26 7.50 23.60
N GLY A 45 5.10 6.57 24.04
CA GLY A 45 4.93 5.13 23.80
C GLY A 45 5.76 4.56 22.64
N GLY A 46 6.50 5.40 21.90
CA GLY A 46 7.34 4.97 20.78
C GLY A 46 6.56 4.69 19.48
N ASN A 47 7.29 4.54 18.37
CA ASN A 47 6.73 4.24 17.06
C ASN A 47 6.99 2.78 16.67
N SER A 48 6.16 2.22 15.78
CA SER A 48 6.35 0.88 15.22
C SER A 48 5.78 0.80 13.81
N ILE A 49 6.45 0.03 12.94
CA ILE A 49 5.95 -0.30 11.60
C ILE A 49 5.50 -1.75 11.58
N LEU A 50 4.32 -1.99 11.02
CA LEU A 50 3.80 -3.33 10.77
C LEU A 50 3.87 -3.65 9.28
N LYS A 51 4.73 -4.60 8.91
CA LYS A 51 4.76 -5.16 7.55
C LYS A 51 3.90 -6.41 7.52
N LEU A 52 2.82 -6.35 6.73
CA LEU A 52 1.93 -7.48 6.46
C LEU A 52 2.24 -8.03 5.07
N ASP A 53 2.41 -9.35 4.98
CA ASP A 53 2.56 -10.08 3.72
C ASP A 53 1.52 -11.20 3.66
N ILE A 54 0.85 -11.32 2.51
CA ILE A 54 -0.20 -12.33 2.31
C ILE A 54 0.40 -13.45 1.47
N SER A 55 0.66 -14.59 2.11
CA SER A 55 1.12 -15.79 1.41
C SER A 55 0.05 -16.25 0.40
N LYS A 56 0.46 -16.56 -0.83
CA LYS A 56 -0.43 -17.05 -1.89
C LYS A 56 -1.72 -16.23 -2.02
N ALA A 57 -1.58 -14.90 -2.11
CA ALA A 57 -2.69 -13.96 -2.02
C ALA A 57 -3.88 -14.28 -2.95
N TYR A 58 -3.63 -14.82 -4.15
CA TYR A 58 -4.68 -15.20 -5.09
C TYR A 58 -5.38 -16.53 -4.74
N ASP A 59 -4.68 -17.46 -4.09
CA ASP A 59 -5.24 -18.78 -3.71
C ASP A 59 -6.14 -18.67 -2.48
N ASN A 60 -5.92 -17.66 -1.64
CA ASN A 60 -6.68 -17.40 -0.41
C ASN A 60 -7.94 -16.55 -0.63
N ILE A 61 -8.31 -16.24 -1.88
CA ILE A 61 -9.54 -15.53 -2.20
C ILE A 61 -10.67 -16.57 -2.25
N SER A 62 -11.58 -16.54 -1.27
CA SER A 62 -12.81 -17.31 -1.32
C SER A 62 -13.82 -16.63 -2.26
N CYS A 63 -14.31 -17.36 -3.25
CA CYS A 63 -15.40 -16.95 -4.14
C CYS A 63 -16.77 -17.00 -3.46
#